data_AF-H9FDW4-F1
#
_entry.id   AF-H9FDW4-F1
#
_cell.length_a   1.000
_cell.length_b   1.000
_cell.length_c   1.000
_cell.angle_alpha   90.00
_cell.angle_beta   90.00
_cell.angle_gamma   90.00
#
_symmetry.space_group_name_H-M   'P 1'
#
loop_
_entity.id
_entity.type
_entity.pdbx_description
1 polymer ?
#
loop_
_entity_poly.entity_id
_entity_poly.type
_entity_poly.pdbx_seq_one_letter_code
_entity_poly.pdbx_strand_id
1 'polypeptide(L)'
;KDGVKRSDYQLTIEPLLEQEADGAAPQLTASRLLQRRQIFSQKLVEHVKEHHKAFLASLRPPMVVPEDQLTRWHPRFNVDEVPDIEPAVLPQPPATEKLTTAQEVLARARSLMSPRMEKALSQLALRSAEPSSPGPPRPALPDTPPATPPAASPS
;
A
#
# COMPACT_ATOMS: atom_id res chain seq x y z
N LYS A 1 12.96 5.24 16.50
CA LYS A 1 13.01 5.03 15.03
C LYS A 1 11.57 4.75 14.62
N ASP A 2 10.89 5.78 14.13
CA ASP A 2 9.45 5.73 13.84
C ASP A 2 9.16 4.61 12.86
N GLY A 3 8.18 3.77 13.20
CA GLY A 3 7.74 2.67 12.34
C GLY A 3 7.03 3.26 11.12
N VAL A 4 7.43 2.83 9.93
CA VAL A 4 6.76 3.17 8.68
C VAL A 4 5.31 2.71 8.77
N LYS A 5 4.37 3.64 8.61
CA LYS A 5 2.93 3.38 8.66
C LYS A 5 2.45 2.95 7.28
N ARG A 6 1.31 2.24 7.23
CA ARG A 6 0.67 1.88 5.95
C ARG A 6 0.40 3.11 5.06
N SER A 7 0.10 4.26 5.67
CA SER A 7 -0.12 5.55 5.00
C SER A 7 1.11 6.10 4.29
N ASP A 8 2.30 5.61 4.63
CA ASP A 8 3.56 6.11 4.08
C ASP A 8 3.89 5.39 2.76
N TYR A 9 3.14 4.34 2.42
CA TYR A 9 3.24 3.63 1.14
C TYR A 9 2.27 4.22 0.12
N GLN A 10 2.76 4.37 -1.10
CA GLN A 10 1.97 4.81 -2.25
C GLN A 10 2.21 3.87 -3.44
N LEU A 11 1.23 3.81 -4.35
CA LEU A 11 1.39 3.12 -5.62
C LEU A 11 2.31 3.94 -6.54
N THR A 12 3.40 3.32 -7.00
CA THR A 12 4.31 3.91 -7.99
C THR A 12 4.18 3.18 -9.31
N ILE A 13 4.13 3.92 -10.43
CA ILE A 13 3.97 3.37 -11.78
C ILE A 13 5.24 3.65 -12.58
N GLU A 14 5.81 2.62 -13.17
CA GLU A 14 6.98 2.72 -14.05
C GLU A 14 6.62 2.25 -15.47
N PRO A 15 7.00 3.00 -16.52
CA PRO A 15 6.77 2.57 -17.89
C PRO A 15 7.72 1.44 -18.29
N LEU A 16 7.18 0.33 -18.79
CA LEU A 16 7.97 -0.74 -19.39
C LEU A 16 8.45 -0.31 -20.78
N LEU A 17 9.76 -0.16 -20.94
CA LEU A 17 10.40 0.32 -22.17
C LEU A 17 11.53 -0.64 -22.57
N GLU A 18 11.63 -0.95 -23.86
CA GLU A 18 12.76 -1.72 -24.39
C GLU A 18 14.04 -0.90 -24.24
N GLN A 19 15.07 -1.55 -23.70
CA GLN A 19 16.37 -0.94 -23.47
C GLN A 19 17.09 -0.76 -24.80
N GLU A 20 17.54 0.46 -25.06
CA GLU A 20 18.30 0.78 -26.26
C GLU A 20 19.72 0.21 -26.15
N ALA A 21 20.25 -0.31 -27.26
CA ALA A 21 21.57 -0.95 -27.31
C ALA A 21 22.72 -0.01 -26.90
N ASP A 22 22.47 1.30 -26.90
CA ASP A 22 23.46 2.35 -26.65
C ASP A 22 23.65 2.67 -25.15
N GLY A 23 23.05 1.89 -24.24
CA GLY A 23 23.21 2.08 -22.79
C GLY A 23 22.53 3.34 -22.23
N ALA A 24 21.79 4.07 -23.07
CA ALA A 24 20.97 5.21 -22.64
C ALA A 24 19.82 4.75 -21.74
N ALA A 25 19.48 5.58 -20.75
CA ALA A 25 18.28 5.35 -19.93
C ALA A 25 17.04 5.37 -20.84
N PRO A 26 16.14 4.39 -20.73
CA PRO A 26 15.00 4.30 -21.64
C PRO A 26 14.09 5.51 -21.47
N GLN A 27 13.86 6.25 -22.56
CA GLN A 27 13.05 7.46 -22.55
C GLN A 27 11.66 7.22 -23.12
N LEU A 28 10.68 7.98 -22.61
CA LEU A 28 9.30 7.95 -23.07
C LEU A 28 9.10 9.01 -24.18
N THR A 29 9.73 8.78 -25.32
CA THR A 29 9.72 9.71 -26.48
C THR A 29 8.32 9.86 -27.09
N ALA A 30 8.12 10.90 -27.90
CA ALA A 30 6.85 11.14 -28.59
C ALA A 30 6.41 9.97 -29.49
N SER A 31 7.34 9.31 -30.18
CA SER A 31 7.05 8.13 -30.99
C SER A 31 6.55 6.96 -30.13
N ARG A 32 7.19 6.71 -28.98
CA ARG A 32 6.76 5.68 -28.02
C ARG A 32 5.38 5.98 -27.42
N LEU A 33 5.07 7.25 -27.13
CA LEU A 33 3.72 7.65 -26.68
C LEU A 33 2.66 7.35 -27.74
N LEU A 34 2.93 7.68 -29.01
CA LEU A 34 2.00 7.39 -30.11
C LEU A 34 1.78 5.89 -30.29
N GLN A 35 2.87 5.12 -30.29
CA GLN A 35 2.81 3.65 -30.40
C GLN A 35 2.00 3.05 -29.24
N ARG A 36 2.25 3.47 -27.99
CA ARG A 36 1.50 2.99 -26.82
C ARG A 36 0.02 3.31 -26.90
N ARG A 37 -0.35 4.51 -27.39
CA ARG A 37 -1.75 4.89 -27.63
C ARG A 37 -2.41 3.99 -28.69
N GLN A 38 -1.69 3.70 -29.78
CA GLN A 38 -2.17 2.80 -30.84
C GLN A 38 -2.39 1.38 -30.29
N ILE A 39 -1.40 0.83 -29.57
CA ILE A 39 -1.52 -0.49 -28.94
C ILE A 39 -2.71 -0.53 -27.98
N PHE A 40 -2.87 0.48 -27.13
CA PHE A 40 -4.00 0.55 -26.20
C PHE A 40 -5.34 0.57 -26.93
N SER A 41 -5.49 1.38 -27.99
CA SER A 41 -6.71 1.39 -28.81
C SER A 41 -6.95 0.04 -29.51
N GLN A 42 -5.90 -0.63 -29.98
CA GLN A 42 -6.01 -1.94 -30.60
C GLN A 42 -6.51 -2.99 -29.59
N LYS A 43 -5.99 -2.96 -28.36
CA LYS A 43 -6.45 -3.85 -27.28
C LYS A 43 -7.92 -3.63 -26.94
N LEU A 44 -8.39 -2.38 -26.90
CA LEU A 44 -9.82 -2.11 -26.73
C LEU A 44 -10.66 -2.66 -27.89
N VAL A 45 -10.20 -2.50 -29.14
CA VAL A 45 -10.89 -3.06 -30.30
C VAL A 45 -10.93 -4.59 -30.26
N GLU A 46 -9.85 -5.25 -29.82
CA GLU A 46 -9.81 -6.71 -29.61
C GLU A 46 -10.90 -7.15 -28.62
N HIS A 47 -11.06 -6.47 -27.49
CA HIS A 47 -12.16 -6.75 -26.55
C HIS A 47 -13.55 -6.63 -27.21
N VAL A 48 -13.79 -5.55 -27.98
CA VAL A 48 -15.08 -5.39 -28.68
C VAL A 48 -15.29 -6.50 -29.73
N LYS A 49 -14.22 -6.97 -30.39
CA LYS A 49 -14.30 -8.09 -31.35
C LYS A 49 -14.76 -9.38 -30.70
N GLU A 50 -14.31 -9.68 -29.48
CA GLU A 50 -14.73 -10.86 -28.73
C GLU A 50 -16.24 -10.82 -28.43
N HIS A 51 -16.75 -9.69 -27.95
CA HIS A 51 -18.18 -9.51 -27.69
C HIS A 51 -19.01 -9.53 -28.98
N HIS A 52 -18.50 -8.89 -30.04
CA HIS A 52 -19.15 -8.90 -31.35
C HIS A 52 -19.23 -10.32 -31.92
N LYS A 53 -18.20 -11.14 -31.76
CA LYS A 53 -18.22 -12.55 -32.16
C LYS A 53 -19.27 -13.35 -31.41
N ALA A 54 -19.39 -13.17 -30.10
CA ALA A 54 -20.46 -13.79 -29.31
C ALA A 54 -21.85 -13.33 -29.78
N PHE A 55 -22.01 -12.04 -30.09
CA PHE A 55 -23.24 -11.49 -30.66
C PHE A 55 -23.58 -12.11 -32.02
N LEU A 56 -22.63 -12.19 -32.95
CA LEU A 56 -22.83 -12.78 -34.27
C LEU A 56 -23.26 -14.25 -34.19
N ALA A 57 -22.66 -15.02 -33.27
CA ALA A 57 -23.03 -16.41 -33.03
C ALA A 57 -24.46 -16.55 -32.46
N SER A 58 -24.97 -15.53 -31.77
CA SER A 58 -26.33 -15.51 -31.21
C SER A 58 -27.43 -15.17 -32.23
N LEU A 59 -27.06 -14.68 -33.43
CA LEU A 59 -28.02 -14.31 -34.48
C LEU A 59 -28.69 -15.54 -35.10
N ARG A 60 -29.83 -15.31 -35.78
CA ARG A 60 -30.54 -16.33 -36.57
C ARG A 60 -30.68 -15.84 -38.03
N PRO A 61 -30.00 -16.46 -39.00
CA PRO A 61 -29.04 -17.56 -38.85
C PRO A 61 -27.74 -17.13 -38.15
N PRO A 62 -27.01 -18.06 -37.49
CA PRO A 62 -25.73 -17.75 -36.86
C PRO A 62 -24.72 -17.26 -37.89
N MET A 63 -23.98 -16.21 -37.55
CA MET A 63 -22.92 -15.65 -38.39
C MET A 63 -21.56 -15.90 -37.75
N VAL A 64 -20.57 -16.27 -38.56
CA VAL A 64 -19.17 -16.42 -38.13
C VAL A 64 -18.32 -15.60 -39.08
N VAL A 65 -17.61 -14.62 -38.54
CA VAL A 65 -16.69 -13.76 -39.29
C VAL A 65 -15.33 -13.80 -38.58
N PRO A 66 -14.23 -14.09 -39.31
CA PRO A 66 -12.88 -14.03 -38.74
C PRO A 66 -12.55 -12.63 -38.23
N GLU A 67 -11.97 -12.55 -37.04
CA GLU A 67 -11.68 -11.30 -36.33
C GLU A 67 -10.63 -10.43 -37.06
N ASP A 68 -9.73 -11.07 -37.80
CA ASP A 68 -8.69 -10.45 -38.64
C ASP A 68 -9.25 -9.74 -39.87
N GLN A 69 -10.40 -10.19 -40.39
CA GLN A 69 -11.05 -9.64 -41.59
C GLN A 69 -12.17 -8.66 -41.25
N LEU A 70 -12.44 -8.41 -39.97
CA LEU A 70 -13.51 -7.53 -39.54
C LEU A 70 -13.15 -6.05 -39.83
N THR A 71 -13.85 -5.46 -40.79
CA THR A 71 -13.67 -4.05 -41.17
C THR A 71 -14.71 -3.11 -40.56
N ARG A 72 -15.90 -3.63 -40.19
CA ARG A 72 -17.02 -2.87 -39.60
C ARG A 72 -17.83 -3.77 -38.67
N TRP A 73 -18.53 -3.15 -37.71
CA TRP A 73 -19.47 -3.84 -36.83
C TRP A 73 -20.78 -4.15 -37.55
N HIS A 74 -21.45 -5.22 -37.12
CA HIS A 74 -22.80 -5.53 -37.59
C HIS A 74 -23.77 -4.38 -37.20
N PRO A 75 -24.70 -3.94 -38.07
CA PRO A 75 -25.53 -2.76 -37.81
C PRO A 75 -26.46 -2.88 -36.59
N ARG A 76 -26.73 -4.11 -36.15
CA ARG A 76 -27.53 -4.40 -34.95
C ARG A 76 -26.68 -4.62 -33.69
N PHE A 77 -25.35 -4.57 -33.80
CA PHE A 77 -24.48 -4.68 -32.65
C PHE A 77 -24.35 -3.30 -31.99
N ASN A 78 -24.75 -3.21 -30.72
CA ASN A 78 -24.62 -1.97 -29.98
C ASN A 78 -23.23 -1.88 -29.34
N VAL A 79 -22.37 -1.02 -29.90
CA VAL A 79 -20.97 -0.88 -29.47
C VAL A 79 -20.89 -0.26 -28.07
N ASP A 80 -21.87 0.56 -27.68
CA ASP A 80 -21.87 1.24 -26.38
C ASP A 80 -22.39 0.35 -25.24
N GLU A 81 -22.98 -0.81 -25.55
CA GLU A 81 -23.48 -1.80 -24.58
C GLU A 81 -22.50 -2.94 -24.32
N VAL A 82 -21.22 -2.78 -24.71
CA VAL A 82 -20.20 -3.77 -24.35
C VAL A 82 -19.97 -3.79 -22.84
N PRO A 83 -19.71 -4.97 -22.24
CA PRO A 83 -19.39 -5.07 -20.82
C PRO A 83 -18.22 -4.19 -20.40
N ASP A 84 -18.25 -3.72 -19.16
CA ASP A 84 -17.15 -2.94 -18.57
C ASP A 84 -15.87 -3.78 -18.46
N ILE A 85 -14.72 -3.09 -18.55
CA ILE A 85 -13.41 -3.72 -18.40
C ILE A 85 -13.12 -3.90 -16.92
N GLU A 86 -13.03 -5.15 -16.48
CA GLU A 86 -12.71 -5.50 -15.09
C GLU A 86 -11.32 -4.96 -14.69
N PRO A 87 -11.22 -4.20 -13.58
CA PRO A 87 -9.94 -3.70 -13.10
C PRO A 87 -8.99 -4.84 -12.72
N ALA A 88 -7.75 -4.77 -13.22
CA ALA A 88 -6.71 -5.70 -12.82
C ALA A 88 -6.32 -5.50 -11.34
N VAL A 89 -5.91 -6.58 -10.68
CA VAL A 89 -5.46 -6.54 -9.28
C VAL A 89 -4.20 -5.69 -9.16
N LEU A 90 -4.24 -4.70 -8.26
CA LEU A 90 -3.12 -3.79 -7.99
C LEU A 90 -2.34 -4.21 -6.74
N PRO A 91 -1.03 -3.89 -6.66
CA PRO A 91 -0.23 -4.19 -5.49
C PRO A 91 -0.74 -3.42 -4.27
N GLN A 92 -0.80 -4.11 -3.13
CA GLN A 92 -1.25 -3.54 -1.85
C GLN A 92 -0.04 -3.14 -1.00
N PRO A 93 -0.17 -2.12 -0.13
CA PRO A 93 0.85 -1.82 0.86
C PRO A 93 1.18 -3.04 1.73
N PRO A 94 2.46 -3.24 2.11
CA PRO A 94 2.86 -4.37 2.93
C PRO A 94 2.17 -4.31 4.30
N ALA A 95 1.88 -5.47 4.87
CA ALA A 95 1.29 -5.57 6.19
C ALA A 95 2.30 -5.07 7.24
N THR A 96 2.09 -3.86 7.77
CA THR A 96 2.81 -3.39 8.95
C THR A 96 2.35 -4.22 10.14
N GLU A 97 3.25 -5.00 10.76
CA GLU A 97 2.96 -5.75 11.98
C GLU A 97 2.45 -4.80 13.07
N LYS A 98 1.14 -4.82 13.30
CA LYS A 98 0.53 -4.11 14.43
C LYS A 98 0.75 -5.00 15.65
N LEU A 99 1.73 -4.67 16.48
CA LEU A 99 1.86 -5.29 17.81
C LEU A 99 0.70 -4.74 18.65
N THR A 100 -0.37 -5.51 18.77
CA THR A 100 -1.59 -5.06 19.46
C THR A 100 -1.55 -5.35 20.95
N THR A 101 -0.76 -6.35 21.35
CA THR A 101 -0.71 -6.82 22.74
C THR A 101 0.60 -6.43 23.40
N ALA A 102 0.56 -6.02 24.68
CA ALA A 102 1.78 -5.76 25.46
C ALA A 102 2.73 -6.98 25.47
N GLN A 103 2.19 -8.20 25.45
CA GLN A 103 2.95 -9.44 25.31
C GLN A 103 3.73 -9.52 23.99
N GLU A 104 3.13 -9.12 22.87
CA GLU A 104 3.76 -9.15 21.55
C GLU A 104 4.89 -8.11 21.46
N VAL A 105 4.67 -6.93 22.05
CA VAL A 105 5.70 -5.89 22.18
C VAL A 105 6.89 -6.42 22.98
N LEU A 106 6.65 -7.06 24.12
CA LEU A 106 7.69 -7.62 24.97
C LEU A 106 8.43 -8.79 24.31
N ALA A 107 7.72 -9.67 23.61
CA ALA A 107 8.31 -10.80 22.88
C ALA A 107 9.24 -10.30 21.77
N ARG A 108 8.83 -9.28 21.01
CA ARG A 108 9.67 -8.66 19.99
C ARG A 108 10.87 -7.95 20.59
N ALA A 109 10.69 -7.23 21.71
CA ALA A 109 11.78 -6.58 22.42
C ALA A 109 12.83 -7.61 22.87
N ARG A 110 12.41 -8.74 23.45
CA ARG A 110 13.30 -9.85 23.82
C ARG A 110 14.08 -10.40 22.63
N SER A 111 13.42 -10.59 21.48
CA SER A 111 14.09 -11.07 20.26
C SER A 111 15.17 -10.13 19.72
N LEU A 112 15.11 -8.84 20.05
CA LEU A 112 16.09 -7.82 19.63
C LEU A 112 17.22 -7.63 20.65
N MET A 113 17.12 -8.24 21.83
CA MET A 113 18.11 -8.10 22.89
C MET A 113 19.29 -9.04 22.69
N SER A 114 20.50 -8.56 23.00
CA SER A 114 21.66 -9.43 23.03
C SER A 114 21.65 -10.32 24.29
N PRO A 115 22.22 -11.54 24.23
CA PRO A 115 22.27 -12.44 25.39
C PRO A 115 22.96 -11.83 26.62
N ARG A 116 23.90 -10.89 26.40
CA ARG A 116 24.59 -10.17 27.48
C ARG A 116 23.65 -9.17 28.16
N MET A 117 22.84 -8.46 27.38
CA MET A 117 21.88 -7.49 27.90
C MET A 117 20.74 -8.18 28.67
N GLU A 118 20.24 -9.30 28.14
CA GLU A 118 19.21 -10.11 28.81
C GLU A 118 19.70 -10.60 30.18
N LYS A 119 20.93 -11.13 30.26
CA LYS A 119 21.55 -11.56 31.53
C LYS A 119 21.74 -10.42 32.54
N ALA A 120 22.11 -9.23 32.08
CA ALA A 120 22.29 -8.09 32.98
C ALA A 120 20.95 -7.64 33.59
N LEU A 121 19.87 -7.64 32.80
CA LEU A 121 18.53 -7.27 33.27
C LEU A 121 17.94 -8.32 34.21
N SER A 122 18.16 -9.61 33.95
CA SER A 122 17.71 -10.66 34.88
C SER A 122 18.45 -10.59 36.22
N GLN A 123 19.74 -10.30 36.24
CA GLN A 123 20.49 -10.06 37.48
C GLN A 123 19.99 -8.83 38.25
N LEU A 124 19.63 -7.75 37.55
CA LEU A 124 19.06 -6.56 38.16
C LEU A 124 17.65 -6.81 38.73
N ALA A 125 16.83 -7.60 38.04
CA ALA A 125 15.53 -8.04 38.53
C ALA A 125 15.67 -8.89 39.81
N LEU A 126 16.62 -9.82 39.85
CA LEU A 126 16.90 -10.62 41.05
C LEU A 126 17.33 -9.74 42.25
N ARG A 127 18.21 -8.77 42.03
CA ARG A 127 18.64 -7.81 43.07
C ARG A 127 17.53 -6.88 43.55
N SER A 128 16.53 -6.59 42.72
CA SER A 128 15.39 -5.73 43.10
C SER A 128 14.23 -6.50 43.72
N ALA A 129 14.21 -7.83 43.58
CA ALA A 129 13.24 -8.71 44.24
C ALA A 129 13.70 -9.14 45.65
N GLU A 130 14.95 -8.90 46.03
CA GLU A 130 15.37 -9.02 47.42
C GLU A 130 14.75 -7.87 48.25
N PRO A 131 14.05 -8.15 49.37
CA PRO A 131 13.53 -7.11 50.24
C PRO A 131 14.72 -6.39 50.89
N SER A 132 15.10 -5.22 50.36
CA SER A 132 16.02 -4.34 51.07
C SER A 132 15.35 -3.88 52.36
N SER A 133 15.79 -4.46 53.47
CA SER A 133 15.66 -3.90 54.83
C SER A 133 16.23 -2.46 54.86
N PRO A 134 15.75 -1.58 55.76
CA PRO A 134 15.59 -0.15 55.49
C PRO A 134 16.82 0.71 55.82
N GLY A 135 17.00 1.79 55.06
CA GLY A 135 17.71 2.99 55.51
C GLY A 135 18.09 3.96 54.38
N PRO A 136 18.31 5.26 54.67
CA PRO A 136 17.46 6.25 55.36
C PRO A 136 16.88 7.26 54.32
N PRO A 137 16.23 8.38 54.71
CA PRO A 137 15.00 8.87 54.06
C PRO A 137 15.22 9.61 52.74
N ARG A 138 14.19 9.49 51.91
CA ARG A 138 13.85 10.36 50.78
C ARG A 138 13.83 11.84 51.21
N PRO A 139 14.46 12.77 50.47
CA PRO A 139 14.20 14.20 50.66
C PRO A 139 12.73 14.45 50.33
N ALA A 140 11.98 14.91 51.34
CA ALA A 140 10.61 15.34 51.20
C ALA A 140 10.55 16.52 50.22
N LEU A 141 9.69 16.42 49.21
CA LEU A 141 9.17 17.59 48.50
C LEU A 141 8.07 18.17 49.40
N PRO A 142 8.19 19.43 49.87
CA PRO A 142 7.13 20.04 50.66
C PRO A 142 5.96 20.47 49.77
N ASP A 143 4.79 20.00 50.19
CA ASP A 143 3.50 20.69 50.31
C ASP A 143 2.90 21.46 49.13
N THR A 144 1.72 20.99 48.74
CA THR A 144 0.66 21.70 47.99
C THR A 144 -0.06 22.71 48.91
N PRO A 145 -1.07 23.46 48.43
CA PRO A 145 -1.15 24.59 47.48
C PRO A 145 -1.64 25.87 48.27
N PRO A 146 -2.20 26.99 47.73
CA PRO A 146 -3.51 27.02 47.03
C PRO A 146 -3.79 28.20 46.05
N ALA A 147 -5.00 28.11 45.44
CA ALA A 147 -5.92 29.19 45.10
C ALA A 147 -5.70 30.10 43.86
N THR A 148 -6.46 29.74 42.81
CA THR A 148 -7.44 30.54 42.04
C THR A 148 -7.25 32.06 41.86
N PRO A 149 -7.32 32.60 40.63
CA PRO A 149 -7.29 34.03 40.35
C PRO A 149 -8.70 34.66 40.42
N PRO A 150 -8.79 35.99 40.61
CA PRO A 150 -9.72 36.75 39.78
C PRO A 150 -9.14 38.05 39.20
N ALA A 151 -9.81 38.49 38.14
CA ALA A 151 -9.50 39.59 37.24
C ALA A 151 -9.75 40.99 37.84
N ALA A 152 -9.01 41.99 37.32
CA ALA A 152 -9.50 43.20 36.64
C ALA A 152 -8.54 44.41 36.79
N SER A 153 -8.29 45.09 35.66
CA SER A 153 -7.65 46.42 35.49
C SER A 153 -8.50 47.55 36.10
N PRO A 154 -8.29 48.87 35.86
CA PRO A 154 -7.19 49.63 35.21
C PRO A 154 -6.77 50.93 35.95
N SER A 155 -5.69 51.58 35.51
CA SER A 155 -5.55 53.04 35.27
C SER A 155 -4.20 53.34 34.63
#